data_AF-A0A7V9J383-F1
#
_entry.id   AF-A0A7V9J383-F1
#
_cell.length_a   1.000
_cell.length_b   1.000
_cell.length_c   1.000
_cell.angle_alpha   90.00
_cell.angle_beta   90.00
_cell.angle_gamma   90.00
#
_symmetry.space_group_name_H-M   'P 1'
#
loop_
_entity.id
_entity.type
_entity.pdbx_description
1 polymer ?
#
loop_
_entity_poly.entity_id
_entity_poly.type
_entity_poly.pdbx_seq_one_letter_code
_entity_poly.pdbx_strand_id
1 'polypeptide(L)'
;RLDFMLLFAALIGALSGWLGASFSGIFSDMPAGAIIVIVAASIFLISMFFGTARGVVPRLRDQAHLKRRVGRQHLLRAAYELAERQSEPVKNVAVSRQAMLAHRSWSPREFRKILERAKDEDHIEASSADTIHLSESGFGEAARVTRNHRLWELYLIRHADIAPSHVDRDADMVEHILGAELVRKLEAELGDEGTLPRSPHAV
;
A
#
# COMPACT_ATOMS: atom_id res chain seq x y z
N ARG A 1 24.71 3.13 17.58
CA ARG A 1 24.30 2.56 16.26
C ARG A 1 25.48 2.50 15.27
N LEU A 2 26.42 3.44 15.31
CA LEU A 2 27.64 3.39 14.48
C LEU A 2 28.52 2.16 14.79
N ASP A 3 28.69 1.81 16.06
CA ASP A 3 29.61 0.74 16.47
C ASP A 3 29.19 -0.63 15.92
N PHE A 4 27.88 -0.90 15.88
CA PHE A 4 27.33 -2.09 15.25
C PHE A 4 27.58 -2.09 13.74
N MET A 5 27.40 -0.96 13.05
CA MET A 5 27.67 -0.85 11.61
C MET A 5 29.16 -1.10 11.31
N LEU A 6 30.05 -0.58 12.16
CA LEU A 6 31.48 -0.73 12.01
C LEU A 6 31.94 -2.18 12.25
N LEU A 7 31.38 -2.84 13.28
CA LEU A 7 31.63 -4.25 13.56
C LEU A 7 31.21 -5.16 12.40
N PHE A 8 30.01 -4.93 11.84
CA PHE A 8 29.54 -5.70 10.68
C PHE A 8 30.39 -5.43 9.43
N ALA A 9 30.80 -4.19 9.18
CA ALA A 9 31.68 -3.86 8.05
C ALA A 9 33.05 -4.54 8.18
N ALA A 10 33.63 -4.52 9.39
CA ALA A 10 34.91 -5.20 9.68
C ALA A 10 34.79 -6.72 9.53
N LEU A 11 33.70 -7.31 10.04
CA LEU A 11 33.44 -8.75 9.93
C LEU A 11 33.27 -9.18 8.47
N ILE A 12 32.48 -8.44 7.69
CA ILE A 12 32.25 -8.71 6.26
C ILE A 12 33.55 -8.55 5.47
N GLY A 13 34.33 -7.50 5.76
CA GLY A 13 35.64 -7.29 5.12
C GLY A 13 36.63 -8.42 5.43
N ALA A 14 36.73 -8.83 6.70
CA ALA A 14 37.57 -9.94 7.12
C ALA A 14 37.13 -11.27 6.48
N LEU A 15 35.82 -11.55 6.45
CA LEU A 15 35.27 -12.76 5.86
C LEU A 15 35.49 -12.80 4.34
N SER A 16 35.33 -11.66 3.66
CA SER A 16 35.59 -11.53 2.22
C SER A 16 37.05 -11.74 1.88
N GLY A 17 37.97 -11.17 2.68
CA GLY A 17 39.41 -11.36 2.50
C GLY A 17 39.85 -12.80 2.75
N TRP A 18 39.32 -13.42 3.82
CA TRP A 18 39.59 -14.83 4.13
C TRP A 18 39.08 -15.76 3.03
N LEU A 19 37.82 -15.62 2.61
CA LEU A 19 37.25 -16.43 1.53
C LEU A 19 37.96 -16.18 0.20
N GLY A 20 38.25 -14.93 -0.15
CA GLY A 20 38.96 -14.60 -1.39
C GLY A 20 40.36 -15.20 -1.44
N ALA A 21 41.11 -15.18 -0.33
CA ALA A 21 42.43 -15.80 -0.24
C ALA A 21 42.34 -17.34 -0.30
N SER A 22 41.38 -17.95 0.41
CA SER A 22 41.19 -19.41 0.40
C SER A 22 40.76 -19.94 -0.96
N PHE A 23 39.90 -19.23 -1.70
CA PHE A 23 39.49 -19.61 -3.05
C PHE A 23 40.58 -19.35 -4.10
N SER A 24 41.43 -18.33 -3.90
CA SER A 24 42.57 -18.07 -4.79
C SER A 24 43.61 -19.19 -4.81
N GLY A 25 43.70 -20.00 -3.75
CA GLY A 25 44.58 -21.18 -3.72
C GLY A 25 44.03 -22.38 -4.51
N ILE A 26 42.75 -22.38 -4.87
CA ILE A 26 42.08 -23.49 -5.57
C ILE A 26 42.03 -23.26 -7.09
N PHE A 27 42.08 -22.00 -7.54
CA PHE A 27 42.07 -21.62 -8.95
C PHE A 27 43.38 -20.91 -9.33
N SER A 28 44.40 -21.71 -9.66
CA SER A 28 45.81 -21.28 -9.83
C SER A 28 46.11 -20.26 -10.94
N ASP A 29 45.14 -19.91 -11.79
CA ASP A 29 45.35 -19.03 -12.96
C ASP A 29 44.75 -17.62 -12.82
N MET A 30 44.15 -17.28 -11.67
CA MET A 30 43.48 -15.98 -11.47
C MET A 30 44.21 -15.08 -10.46
N PRO A 31 44.38 -13.76 -10.73
CA PRO A 31 44.95 -12.83 -9.77
C PRO A 31 44.11 -12.78 -8.49
N ALA A 32 44.74 -12.97 -7.32
CA ALA A 32 44.06 -13.01 -6.02
C ALA A 32 43.17 -11.77 -5.77
N GLY A 33 43.59 -10.59 -6.24
CA GLY A 33 42.81 -9.36 -6.14
C GLY A 33 41.46 -9.43 -6.88
N ALA A 34 41.40 -10.08 -8.05
CA ALA A 34 40.15 -10.22 -8.81
C ALA A 34 39.13 -11.09 -8.08
N ILE A 35 39.59 -12.18 -7.45
CA ILE A 35 38.73 -13.08 -6.68
C ILE A 35 38.16 -12.37 -5.45
N ILE A 36 38.99 -11.61 -4.73
CA ILE A 36 38.54 -10.83 -3.55
C ILE A 36 37.42 -9.85 -3.95
N VAL A 37 37.57 -9.15 -5.07
CA VAL A 37 36.55 -8.20 -5.55
C VAL A 37 35.24 -8.92 -5.90
N ILE A 38 35.31 -10.08 -6.57
CA ILE A 38 34.10 -10.86 -6.92
C ILE A 38 33.39 -11.34 -5.64
N VAL A 39 34.12 -11.89 -4.67
CA VAL A 39 33.55 -12.35 -3.40
C VAL A 39 32.90 -11.19 -2.63
N ALA A 40 33.58 -10.06 -2.52
CA ALA A 40 33.04 -8.86 -1.88
C ALA A 40 31.80 -8.33 -2.62
N ALA A 41 31.83 -8.31 -3.96
CA ALA A 41 30.69 -7.91 -4.78
C ALA A 41 29.49 -8.86 -4.61
N SER A 42 29.72 -10.17 -4.53
CA SER A 42 28.64 -11.14 -4.27
C SER A 42 28.00 -10.94 -2.89
N ILE A 43 28.81 -10.76 -1.85
CA ILE A 43 28.31 -10.47 -0.49
C ILE A 43 27.54 -9.15 -0.48
N PHE A 44 28.06 -8.11 -1.15
CA PHE A 44 27.38 -6.83 -1.30
C PHE A 44 26.02 -6.98 -2.02
N LEU A 45 25.96 -7.71 -3.13
CA LEU A 45 24.70 -7.94 -3.85
C LEU A 45 23.68 -8.66 -2.98
N ILE A 46 24.07 -9.72 -2.27
CA ILE A 46 23.19 -10.43 -1.34
C ILE A 46 22.68 -9.47 -0.26
N SER A 47 23.58 -8.68 0.34
CA SER A 47 23.21 -7.67 1.34
C SER A 47 22.24 -6.61 0.77
N MET A 48 22.46 -6.16 -0.45
CA MET A 48 21.62 -5.16 -1.13
C MET A 48 20.23 -5.70 -1.46
N PHE A 49 20.10 -6.95 -1.91
CA PHE A 49 18.80 -7.53 -2.24
C PHE A 49 18.00 -7.87 -0.98
N PHE A 50 18.65 -8.44 0.05
CA PHE A 50 17.99 -9.01 1.23
C PHE A 50 18.10 -8.15 2.49
N GLY A 51 18.75 -6.98 2.44
CA GLY A 51 18.91 -6.09 3.59
C GLY A 51 17.57 -5.64 4.16
N THR A 52 17.38 -5.76 5.47
CA THR A 52 16.07 -5.56 6.11
C THR A 52 15.60 -4.10 6.16
N ALA A 53 16.52 -3.13 6.22
CA ALA A 53 16.18 -1.70 6.37
C ALA A 53 16.09 -0.93 5.04
N ARG A 54 16.85 -1.34 4.01
CA ARG A 54 16.93 -0.65 2.70
C ARG A 54 17.09 -1.61 1.53
N GLY A 55 16.89 -2.91 1.75
CA GLY A 55 17.03 -3.90 0.70
C GLY A 55 16.00 -3.70 -0.39
N VAL A 56 16.36 -4.08 -1.61
CA VAL A 56 15.49 -3.93 -2.77
C VAL A 56 14.24 -4.81 -2.63
N VAL A 57 14.38 -6.04 -2.16
CA VAL A 57 13.25 -7.00 -2.06
C VAL A 57 12.20 -6.57 -1.03
N PRO A 58 12.55 -6.22 0.23
CA PRO A 58 11.57 -5.72 1.19
C PRO A 58 10.83 -4.48 0.66
N ARG A 59 11.56 -3.52 0.08
CA ARG A 59 10.97 -2.30 -0.47
C ARG A 59 9.95 -2.60 -1.58
N LEU A 60 10.28 -3.49 -2.51
CA LEU A 60 9.35 -3.88 -3.57
C LEU A 60 8.13 -4.64 -3.01
N ARG A 61 8.33 -5.47 -1.98
CA ARG A 61 7.24 -6.16 -1.29
C ARG A 61 6.30 -5.16 -0.61
N ASP A 62 6.82 -4.18 0.11
CA ASP A 62 6.02 -3.18 0.82
C ASP A 62 5.24 -2.30 -0.16
N GLN A 63 5.90 -1.84 -1.23
CA GLN A 63 5.23 -1.13 -2.33
C GLN A 63 4.12 -1.97 -2.97
N ALA A 64 4.36 -3.26 -3.18
CA ALA A 64 3.36 -4.16 -3.73
C ALA A 64 2.18 -4.38 -2.77
N HIS A 65 2.42 -4.45 -1.46
CA HIS A 65 1.36 -4.55 -0.44
C HIS A 65 0.54 -3.27 -0.36
N LEU A 66 1.19 -2.11 -0.34
CA LEU A 66 0.52 -0.81 -0.34
C LEU A 66 -0.35 -0.65 -1.58
N LYS A 67 0.20 -0.93 -2.78
CA LYS A 67 -0.55 -0.85 -4.03
C LYS A 67 -1.77 -1.77 -4.03
N ARG A 68 -1.67 -2.97 -3.43
CA ARG A 68 -2.81 -3.90 -3.29
C ARG A 68 -3.88 -3.33 -2.37
N ARG A 69 -3.50 -2.85 -1.19
CA ARG A 69 -4.42 -2.27 -0.20
C ARG A 69 -5.16 -1.06 -0.77
N VAL A 70 -4.44 -0.14 -1.40
CA VAL A 70 -5.00 1.06 -2.04
C VAL A 70 -5.94 0.69 -3.20
N GLY A 71 -5.52 -0.25 -4.06
CA GLY A 71 -6.36 -0.73 -5.16
C GLY A 71 -7.70 -1.31 -4.70
N ARG A 72 -7.69 -2.10 -3.62
CA ARG A 72 -8.90 -2.65 -3.00
C ARG A 72 -9.79 -1.57 -2.41
N GLN A 73 -9.22 -0.65 -1.63
CA GLN A 73 -9.98 0.46 -1.04
C GLN A 73 -10.68 1.31 -2.11
N HIS A 74 -10.00 1.57 -3.23
CA HIS A 74 -10.60 2.29 -4.36
C HIS A 74 -11.71 1.48 -5.04
N LEU A 75 -11.56 0.17 -5.20
CA LEU A 75 -12.62 -0.71 -5.74
C LEU A 75 -13.87 -0.64 -4.88
N LEU A 76 -13.72 -0.88 -3.57
CA LEU A 76 -14.83 -0.90 -2.61
C LEU A 76 -15.54 0.46 -2.56
N ARG A 77 -14.78 1.55 -2.46
CA ARG A 77 -15.33 2.90 -2.48
C ARG A 77 -16.09 3.21 -3.77
N ALA A 78 -15.53 2.85 -4.93
CA ALA A 78 -16.20 3.09 -6.21
C ALA A 78 -17.53 2.31 -6.31
N ALA A 79 -17.55 1.06 -5.85
CA ALA A 79 -18.78 0.26 -5.80
C ALA A 79 -19.82 0.88 -4.86
N TYR A 80 -19.41 1.36 -3.68
CA TYR A 80 -20.30 2.02 -2.72
C TYR A 80 -20.88 3.33 -3.26
N GLU A 81 -20.04 4.20 -3.84
CA GLU A 81 -20.48 5.48 -4.42
C GLU A 81 -21.46 5.25 -5.59
N LEU A 82 -21.25 4.21 -6.39
CA LEU A 82 -22.17 3.85 -7.47
C LEU A 82 -23.49 3.25 -6.95
N ALA A 83 -23.46 2.54 -5.82
CA ALA A 83 -24.68 2.02 -5.16
C ALA A 83 -25.49 3.16 -4.51
N GLU A 84 -24.81 4.15 -3.91
CA GLU A 84 -25.43 5.34 -3.31
C GLU A 84 -26.17 6.17 -4.35
N ARG A 85 -25.65 6.27 -5.59
CA ARG A 85 -26.35 6.95 -6.70
C ARG A 85 -27.63 6.26 -7.16
N GLN A 86 -27.77 4.96 -6.90
CA GLN A 86 -28.90 4.16 -7.36
C GLN A 86 -30.02 4.06 -6.33
N SER A 87 -29.72 4.23 -5.04
CA SER A 87 -30.69 4.05 -3.96
C SER A 87 -30.39 4.91 -2.73
N GLU A 88 -31.41 5.55 -2.16
CA GLU A 88 -31.38 6.22 -0.86
C GLU A 88 -32.55 5.65 -0.01
N PRO A 89 -32.31 4.92 1.09
CA PRO A 89 -31.01 4.58 1.71
C PRO A 89 -30.19 3.60 0.85
N VAL A 90 -28.86 3.66 1.01
CA VAL A 90 -27.91 2.85 0.21
C VAL A 90 -28.15 1.37 0.46
N LYS A 91 -28.46 0.62 -0.61
CA LYS A 91 -28.59 -0.83 -0.59
C LYS A 91 -27.43 -1.49 -1.31
N ASN A 92 -27.09 -2.71 -0.91
CA ASN A 92 -26.09 -3.53 -1.58
C ASN A 92 -26.64 -4.06 -2.92
N VAL A 93 -26.62 -3.22 -3.95
CA VAL A 93 -27.08 -3.52 -5.31
C VAL A 93 -25.92 -3.93 -6.21
N ALA A 94 -26.21 -4.69 -7.27
CA ALA A 94 -25.20 -5.03 -8.27
C ALA A 94 -24.79 -3.78 -9.07
N VAL A 95 -23.48 -3.57 -9.22
CA VAL A 95 -22.90 -2.42 -9.90
C VAL A 95 -22.32 -2.84 -11.25
N SER A 96 -22.59 -2.07 -12.31
CA SER A 96 -22.03 -2.37 -13.64
C SER A 96 -20.50 -2.20 -13.66
N ARG A 97 -19.82 -3.18 -14.25
CA ARG A 97 -18.37 -3.16 -14.46
C ARG A 97 -17.93 -2.00 -15.35
N GLN A 98 -18.73 -1.66 -16.37
CA GLN A 98 -18.46 -0.51 -17.23
C GLN A 98 -18.55 0.80 -16.43
N ALA A 99 -19.53 0.92 -15.54
CA ALA A 99 -19.64 2.08 -14.66
C ALA A 99 -18.43 2.21 -13.73
N MET A 100 -17.91 1.10 -13.19
CA MET A 100 -16.69 1.12 -12.37
C MET A 100 -15.44 1.58 -13.14
N LEU A 101 -15.26 1.08 -14.38
CA LEU A 101 -14.15 1.48 -15.26
C LEU A 101 -14.26 2.94 -15.75
N ALA A 102 -15.48 3.48 -15.84
CA ALA A 102 -15.70 4.89 -16.15
C ALA A 102 -15.49 5.80 -14.93
N HIS A 103 -15.86 5.32 -13.73
CA HIS A 103 -15.73 6.07 -12.48
C HIS A 103 -14.28 6.23 -12.01
N ARG A 104 -13.37 5.32 -12.42
CA ARG A 104 -11.94 5.36 -12.10
C ARG A 104 -11.09 4.95 -13.30
N SER A 105 -9.95 5.63 -13.49
CA SER A 105 -9.02 5.42 -14.60
C SER A 105 -8.16 4.15 -14.48
N TRP A 106 -8.78 2.99 -14.26
CA TRP A 106 -8.07 1.71 -14.20
C TRP A 106 -7.83 1.13 -15.59
N SER A 107 -6.66 0.51 -15.78
CA SER A 107 -6.46 -0.37 -16.94
C SER A 107 -7.29 -1.66 -16.80
N PRO A 108 -7.75 -2.29 -17.91
CA PRO A 108 -8.53 -3.53 -17.83
C PRO A 108 -7.81 -4.69 -17.12
N ARG A 109 -6.47 -4.72 -17.19
CA ARG A 109 -5.63 -5.73 -16.52
C ARG A 109 -5.54 -5.48 -15.01
N GLU A 110 -5.35 -4.22 -14.62
CA GLU A 110 -5.29 -3.84 -13.21
C GLU A 110 -6.63 -4.07 -12.53
N PHE A 111 -7.73 -3.66 -13.18
CA PHE A 111 -9.07 -3.89 -12.68
C PHE A 111 -9.35 -5.37 -12.44
N ARG A 112 -9.04 -6.23 -13.41
CA ARG A 112 -9.19 -7.69 -13.26
C ARG A 112 -8.39 -8.22 -12.08
N LYS A 113 -7.14 -7.79 -11.92
CA LYS A 113 -6.27 -8.22 -10.82
C LYS A 113 -6.78 -7.79 -9.45
N ILE A 114 -7.40 -6.61 -9.36
CA ILE A 114 -8.01 -6.10 -8.13
C ILE A 114 -9.30 -6.88 -7.85
N LEU A 115 -10.10 -7.18 -8.87
CA LEU A 115 -11.34 -7.93 -8.75
C LEU A 115 -11.12 -9.36 -8.26
N GLU A 116 -10.18 -10.11 -8.86
CA GLU A 116 -9.85 -11.48 -8.43
C GLU A 116 -9.43 -11.51 -6.96
N ARG A 117 -8.65 -10.53 -6.52
CA ARG A 117 -8.23 -10.46 -5.12
C ARG A 117 -9.34 -10.08 -4.17
N ALA A 118 -10.21 -9.15 -4.57
CA ALA A 118 -11.36 -8.79 -3.75
C ALA A 118 -12.32 -9.98 -3.61
N LYS A 119 -12.36 -10.88 -4.61
CA LYS A 119 -13.04 -12.17 -4.52
C LYS A 119 -12.31 -13.14 -3.59
N ASP A 120 -10.99 -13.27 -3.71
CA ASP A 120 -10.16 -14.12 -2.82
C ASP A 120 -10.23 -13.68 -1.34
N GLU A 121 -10.53 -12.41 -1.09
CA GLU A 121 -10.67 -11.81 0.25
C GLU A 121 -12.13 -11.72 0.72
N ASP A 122 -13.06 -12.42 0.07
CA ASP A 122 -14.49 -12.49 0.41
C ASP A 122 -15.21 -11.13 0.44
N HIS A 123 -14.73 -10.13 -0.31
CA HIS A 123 -15.41 -8.83 -0.43
C HIS A 123 -16.45 -8.78 -1.57
N ILE A 124 -16.52 -9.82 -2.39
CA ILE A 124 -17.40 -9.91 -3.57
C ILE A 124 -18.00 -11.32 -3.62
N GLU A 125 -19.33 -11.43 -3.66
CA GLU A 125 -20.05 -12.71 -3.58
C GLU A 125 -20.17 -13.42 -4.93
N ALA A 126 -20.73 -12.74 -5.93
CA ALA A 126 -20.91 -13.29 -7.26
C ALA A 126 -20.92 -12.15 -8.29
N SER A 127 -19.93 -12.15 -9.18
CA SER A 127 -19.88 -11.21 -10.30
C SER A 127 -20.37 -11.93 -11.56
N SER A 128 -21.44 -11.41 -12.17
CA SER A 128 -21.75 -11.77 -13.57
C SER A 128 -20.73 -11.08 -14.48
N ALA A 129 -20.62 -11.49 -15.75
CA ALA A 129 -19.61 -10.94 -16.67
C ALA A 129 -19.62 -9.39 -16.76
N ASP A 130 -20.78 -8.76 -16.49
CA ASP A 130 -20.98 -7.32 -16.57
C ASP A 130 -21.30 -6.64 -15.23
N THR A 131 -21.58 -7.40 -14.16
CA THR A 131 -21.99 -6.82 -12.87
C THR A 131 -21.18 -7.37 -11.71
N ILE A 132 -20.93 -6.52 -10.72
CA ILE A 132 -20.18 -6.83 -9.50
C ILE A 132 -21.12 -6.61 -8.32
N HIS A 133 -21.21 -7.60 -7.44
CA HIS A 133 -22.00 -7.51 -6.23
C HIS A 133 -21.08 -7.69 -5.02
N LEU A 134 -21.10 -6.71 -4.11
CA LEU A 134 -20.30 -6.79 -2.90
C LEU A 134 -20.89 -7.86 -1.99
N SER A 135 -20.03 -8.59 -1.28
CA SER A 135 -20.51 -9.43 -0.19
C SER A 135 -21.04 -8.57 0.96
N GLU A 136 -21.76 -9.15 1.93
CA GLU A 136 -22.12 -8.42 3.15
C GLU A 136 -20.90 -7.80 3.87
N SER A 137 -19.81 -8.58 3.98
CA SER A 137 -18.56 -8.08 4.58
C SER A 137 -17.91 -7.00 3.72
N GLY A 138 -17.92 -7.15 2.40
CA GLY A 138 -17.40 -6.20 1.43
C GLY A 138 -18.19 -4.90 1.42
N PHE A 139 -19.52 -4.96 1.56
CA PHE A 139 -20.38 -3.79 1.66
C PHE A 139 -20.14 -3.00 2.95
N GLY A 140 -20.02 -3.69 4.09
CA GLY A 140 -19.64 -3.07 5.36
C GLY A 140 -18.27 -2.39 5.29
N GLU A 141 -17.28 -3.06 4.70
CA GLU A 141 -15.94 -2.49 4.49
C GLU A 141 -15.95 -1.31 3.51
N ALA A 142 -16.75 -1.40 2.45
CA ALA A 142 -16.91 -0.33 1.47
C ALA A 142 -17.55 0.93 2.10
N ALA A 143 -18.56 0.75 2.95
CA ALA A 143 -19.15 1.84 3.73
C ALA A 143 -18.11 2.47 4.66
N ARG A 144 -17.33 1.65 5.40
CA ARG A 144 -16.28 2.12 6.31
C ARG A 144 -15.17 2.89 5.60
N VAL A 145 -14.67 2.38 4.48
CA VAL A 145 -13.62 3.03 3.67
C VAL A 145 -14.13 4.34 3.08
N THR A 146 -15.36 4.35 2.55
CA THR A 146 -15.97 5.56 1.98
C THR A 146 -16.18 6.62 3.06
N ARG A 147 -16.69 6.21 4.23
CA ARG A 147 -16.85 7.08 5.40
C ARG A 147 -15.56 7.76 5.80
N ASN A 148 -14.53 6.96 6.03
CA ASN A 148 -13.22 7.47 6.45
C ASN A 148 -12.72 8.46 5.42
N HIS A 149 -12.80 8.12 4.13
CA HIS A 149 -12.36 9.03 3.08
C HIS A 149 -13.10 10.37 3.08
N ARG A 150 -14.43 10.38 3.25
CA ARG A 150 -15.19 11.65 3.28
C ARG A 150 -14.90 12.48 4.52
N LEU A 151 -14.69 11.83 5.67
CA LEU A 151 -14.22 12.53 6.89
C LEU A 151 -12.88 13.21 6.65
N TRP A 152 -11.99 12.54 5.92
CA TRP A 152 -10.70 13.08 5.52
C TRP A 152 -10.81 14.26 4.55
N GLU A 153 -11.65 14.17 3.51
CA GLU A 153 -11.93 15.29 2.62
C GLU A 153 -12.48 16.49 3.41
N LEU A 154 -13.45 16.25 4.29
CA LEU A 154 -14.04 17.29 5.13
C LEU A 154 -13.02 17.92 6.09
N TYR A 155 -12.13 17.10 6.68
CA TYR A 155 -11.03 17.59 7.50
C TYR A 155 -10.11 18.52 6.71
N LEU A 156 -9.68 18.11 5.51
CA LEU A 156 -8.80 18.90 4.65
C LEU A 156 -9.46 20.19 4.18
N ILE A 157 -10.77 20.18 3.88
CA ILE A 157 -11.53 21.39 3.53
C ILE A 157 -11.61 22.33 4.73
N ARG A 158 -11.94 21.81 5.92
CA ARG A 158 -12.15 22.62 7.13
C ARG A 158 -10.86 23.14 7.76
N HIS A 159 -9.77 22.40 7.60
CA HIS A 159 -8.45 22.70 8.15
C HIS A 159 -7.41 22.96 7.05
N ALA A 160 -7.86 23.55 5.93
CA ALA A 160 -7.04 23.84 4.75
C ALA A 160 -5.81 24.75 5.01
N ASP A 161 -5.70 25.34 6.22
CA ASP A 161 -4.52 26.07 6.69
C ASP A 161 -3.35 25.17 7.14
N ILE A 162 -3.49 23.83 7.10
CA ILE A 162 -2.36 22.92 7.30
C ILE A 162 -1.56 22.86 6.00
N ALA A 163 -0.50 23.68 5.92
CA ALA A 163 0.33 23.87 4.74
C ALA A 163 0.77 22.54 4.04
N PRO A 164 0.80 22.49 2.69
CA PRO A 164 1.28 21.33 1.91
C PRO A 164 2.68 20.83 2.32
N SER A 165 3.50 21.71 2.91
CA SER A 165 4.85 21.42 3.38
C SER A 165 4.94 20.43 4.55
N HIS A 166 3.83 20.07 5.21
CA HIS A 166 3.80 19.05 6.27
C HIS A 166 3.37 17.66 5.79
N VAL A 167 2.78 17.56 4.59
CA VAL A 167 2.30 16.28 4.05
C VAL A 167 3.41 15.53 3.29
N ASP A 168 4.33 16.24 2.64
CA ASP A 168 5.39 15.63 1.83
C ASP A 168 6.61 15.12 2.64
N ARG A 169 6.87 15.66 3.84
CA ARG A 169 8.08 15.31 4.59
C ARG A 169 7.96 14.07 5.45
N ASP A 170 6.75 13.72 5.87
CA ASP A 170 6.51 12.58 6.75
C ASP A 170 5.22 11.83 6.36
N ALA A 171 5.20 11.22 5.18
CA ALA A 171 4.12 10.32 4.78
C ALA A 171 3.86 9.20 5.83
N ASP A 172 4.90 8.78 6.57
CA ASP A 172 4.80 7.81 7.68
C ASP A 172 4.14 8.40 8.95
N MET A 173 4.31 9.70 9.22
CA MET A 173 3.70 10.41 10.37
C MET A 173 2.24 10.77 10.08
N VAL A 174 1.94 11.10 8.83
CA VAL A 174 0.59 11.28 8.30
C VAL A 174 -0.21 9.99 8.51
N GLU A 175 0.32 8.82 8.14
CA GLU A 175 -0.38 7.53 8.37
C GLU A 175 -0.64 7.22 9.87
N HIS A 176 0.22 7.67 10.79
CA HIS A 176 0.06 7.45 12.24
C HIS A 176 -0.86 8.47 12.92
N ILE A 177 -0.82 9.75 12.54
CA ILE A 177 -1.68 10.80 13.10
C ILE A 177 -3.13 10.65 12.61
N LEU A 178 -3.33 10.03 11.46
CA LEU A 178 -4.60 10.05 10.74
C LEU A 178 -5.31 8.69 10.75
N GLY A 179 -4.98 7.86 11.75
CA GLY A 179 -5.63 6.58 12.05
C GLY A 179 -6.98 6.73 12.78
N ALA A 180 -7.40 5.68 13.48
CA ALA A 180 -8.70 5.59 14.15
C ALA A 180 -8.97 6.72 15.17
N GLU A 181 -7.92 7.32 15.73
CA GLU A 181 -8.04 8.39 16.73
C GLU A 181 -8.47 9.73 16.12
N LEU A 182 -7.94 10.11 14.94
CA LEU A 182 -8.44 11.29 14.23
C LEU A 182 -9.87 11.08 13.75
N VAL A 183 -10.21 9.88 13.26
CA VAL A 183 -11.59 9.55 12.86
C VAL A 183 -12.55 9.77 14.04
N ARG A 184 -12.22 9.27 15.24
CA ARG A 184 -13.02 9.49 16.45
C ARG A 184 -13.10 10.95 16.87
N LYS A 185 -12.02 11.71 16.70
CA LYS A 185 -12.00 13.15 17.00
C LYS A 185 -12.88 13.93 16.03
N LEU A 186 -12.82 13.61 14.74
CA LEU A 186 -13.65 14.21 13.71
C LEU A 186 -15.13 13.90 13.93
N GLU A 187 -15.46 12.64 14.26
CA GLU A 187 -16.82 12.24 14.67
C GLU A 187 -17.34 13.07 15.85
N ALA A 188 -16.51 13.26 16.89
CA ALA A 188 -16.88 14.05 18.05
C ALA A 188 -17.10 15.53 17.72
N GLU A 189 -16.33 16.09 16.79
CA GLU A 189 -16.46 17.49 16.32
C GLU A 189 -17.63 17.71 15.35
N LEU A 190 -18.05 16.68 14.62
CA LEU A 190 -19.17 16.72 13.67
C LEU A 190 -20.54 16.47 14.31
N GLY A 191 -20.57 16.02 15.56
CA GLY A 191 -21.78 15.58 16.22
C GLY A 191 -22.13 14.15 15.83
N ASP A 192 -22.74 13.42 16.76
CA ASP A 192 -23.13 12.00 16.65
C ASP A 192 -24.32 11.79 15.68
N GLU A 193 -24.24 12.37 14.50
CA GLU A 193 -25.05 11.94 13.37
C GLU A 193 -24.31 10.75 12.77
N GLY A 194 -24.67 9.54 13.16
CA GLY A 194 -24.19 8.27 12.56
C GLY A 194 -24.44 8.13 11.04
N THR A 195 -24.82 9.21 10.38
CA THR A 195 -25.01 9.37 8.94
C THR A 195 -23.66 9.63 8.27
N LEU A 196 -23.36 8.83 7.24
CA LEU A 196 -22.23 9.06 6.35
C LEU A 196 -22.26 10.50 5.83
N PRO A 197 -21.17 11.30 5.96
CA PRO A 197 -21.10 12.62 5.34
C PRO A 197 -21.39 12.48 3.84
N ARG A 198 -22.15 13.40 3.24
CA ARG A 198 -22.37 13.40 1.79
C ARG A 198 -21.05 13.72 1.07
N SER A 199 -20.89 13.20 -0.13
CA SER A 199 -19.70 13.52 -0.95
C SER A 199 -19.65 15.03 -1.21
N PRO A 200 -18.56 15.73 -0.89
CA PRO A 200 -18.40 17.16 -1.18
C PRO A 200 -18.30 17.44 -2.70
N HIS A 201 -18.10 16.39 -3.50
CA HIS A 201 -18.01 16.44 -4.97
C HIS A 201 -19.26 15.87 -5.66
N ALA A 202 -20.41 15.81 -4.99
CA ALA A 202 -21.68 15.46 -5.61
C ALA A 202 -22.13 16.59 -6.56
N VAL A 203 -21.65 16.57 -7.80
CA VAL A 203 -22.13 17.37 -8.93
C VAL A 203 -22.56 16.43 -10.03
#